data_AF-A0A8C9S5V5-F1
#
_entry.id   AF-A0A8C9S5V5-F1
#
_cell.length_a   1.000
_cell.length_b   1.000
_cell.length_c   1.000
_cell.angle_alpha   90.00
_cell.angle_beta   90.00
_cell.angle_gamma   90.00
#
_symmetry.space_group_name_H-M   'P 1'
#
loop_
_entity.id
_entity.type
_entity.pdbx_description
1 polymer ?
#
loop_
_entity_poly.entity_id
_entity_poly.type
_entity_poly.pdbx_seq_one_letter_code
_entity_poly.pdbx_strand_id
1 'polypeptide(L)'
;MSKTSGARGRMDKVKSKLRVRNTMVRQCMGEILGTFVLLMFGCAASAQVKTSRETKGEFLSVAMAFCVGLMSAMYLCGGVSGAHLNPAVSLSFCIIGRLSWKKLLPYSISQVLGAYLGSSLFIVCIDAIMDYNQGKLTVTGPNETASIFVTYPSEYLSLQGSFLDQVIGTATLLLCILPLDEKRNNPAPAGLLPVIVAAVVLGISLSMSSNCGAAINPARDFGPRLFTLTAGWGTEVFTCYNYWFWVPLVAPTLGAIVGTCIYLVFIQWHLPDPELYSISNYAYSYINICVVSGHFRSKLVCSIEIWPIS
;
A
#
# COMPACT_ATOMS: atom_id res chain seq x y z
N MET A 1 40.30 -20.64 -7.40
CA MET A 1 38.87 -21.00 -7.48
C MET A 1 38.30 -21.78 -6.27
N SER A 2 39.00 -21.98 -5.13
CA SER A 2 38.47 -22.84 -4.04
C SER A 2 37.85 -22.13 -2.80
N LYS A 3 38.10 -20.84 -2.56
CA LYS A 3 37.58 -20.13 -1.36
C LYS A 3 36.08 -19.78 -1.42
N THR A 4 35.52 -19.60 -2.62
CA THR A 4 34.10 -19.23 -2.81
C THR A 4 33.13 -20.38 -2.59
N SER A 5 33.56 -21.63 -2.80
CA SER A 5 32.76 -22.85 -2.57
C SER A 5 32.46 -23.09 -1.08
N GLY A 6 33.47 -22.93 -0.22
CA GLY A 6 33.32 -23.13 1.23
C GLY A 6 32.44 -22.06 1.91
N ALA A 7 32.52 -20.81 1.46
CA ALA A 7 31.68 -19.72 1.98
C ALA A 7 30.19 -19.91 1.62
N ARG A 8 29.90 -20.34 0.38
CA ARG A 8 28.54 -20.64 -0.07
C ARG A 8 27.95 -21.82 0.71
N GLY A 9 28.71 -22.90 0.89
CA GLY A 9 28.28 -24.04 1.71
C GLY A 9 28.04 -23.71 3.20
N ARG A 10 28.81 -22.78 3.77
CA ARG A 10 28.58 -22.29 5.15
C ARG A 10 27.32 -21.43 5.23
N MET A 11 27.09 -20.55 4.24
CA MET A 11 25.89 -19.72 4.15
C MET A 11 24.62 -20.57 3.98
N ASP A 12 24.68 -21.63 3.16
CA ASP A 12 23.55 -22.53 2.95
C ASP A 12 23.18 -23.31 4.21
N LYS A 13 24.18 -23.71 5.01
CA LYS A 13 23.97 -24.32 6.35
C LYS A 13 23.36 -23.34 7.35
N VAL A 14 23.75 -22.07 7.32
CA VAL A 14 23.13 -21.04 8.19
C VAL A 14 21.70 -20.78 7.75
N LYS A 15 21.45 -20.63 6.44
CA LYS A 15 20.13 -20.44 5.87
C LYS A 15 19.19 -21.60 6.19
N SER A 16 19.65 -22.85 6.09
CA SER A 16 18.80 -24.01 6.40
C SER A 16 18.40 -24.09 7.88
N LYS A 17 19.24 -23.55 8.79
CA LYS A 17 18.95 -23.45 10.22
C LYS A 17 18.07 -22.27 10.59
N LEU A 18 18.28 -21.09 10.02
CA LEU A 18 17.58 -19.85 10.40
C LEU A 18 16.32 -19.56 9.57
N ARG A 19 16.14 -20.21 8.41
CA ARG A 19 14.98 -19.96 7.55
C ARG A 19 13.70 -20.42 8.23
N VAL A 20 12.83 -19.47 8.52
CA VAL A 20 11.45 -19.73 8.94
C VAL A 20 10.75 -20.54 7.86
N ARG A 21 10.15 -21.67 8.25
CA ARG A 21 9.47 -22.60 7.33
C ARG A 21 7.98 -22.30 7.20
N ASN A 22 7.34 -21.79 8.25
CA ASN A 22 5.93 -21.46 8.24
C ASN A 22 5.67 -20.27 7.28
N THR A 23 4.86 -20.49 6.26
CA THR A 23 4.55 -19.49 5.24
C THR A 23 3.86 -18.26 5.83
N MET A 24 2.90 -18.43 6.73
CA MET A 24 2.19 -17.31 7.37
C MET A 24 3.16 -16.42 8.15
N VAL A 25 4.07 -17.01 8.93
CA VAL A 25 5.08 -16.26 9.69
C VAL A 25 6.00 -15.49 8.74
N ARG A 26 6.47 -16.12 7.66
CA ARG A 26 7.29 -15.43 6.63
C ARG A 26 6.56 -14.24 6.03
N GLN A 27 5.27 -14.38 5.75
CA GLN A 27 4.44 -13.31 5.20
C GLN A 27 4.26 -12.18 6.21
N CYS A 28 3.97 -12.49 7.46
CA CYS A 28 3.88 -11.52 8.55
C CYS A 28 5.19 -10.73 8.73
N MET A 29 6.35 -11.41 8.67
CA MET A 29 7.65 -10.74 8.67
C MET A 29 7.82 -9.77 7.49
N GLY A 30 7.33 -10.15 6.31
CA GLY A 30 7.32 -9.28 5.12
C GLY A 30 6.46 -8.05 5.32
N GLU A 31 5.24 -8.21 5.85
CA GLU A 31 4.33 -7.10 6.16
C GLU A 31 4.89 -6.16 7.23
N ILE A 32 5.50 -6.69 8.31
CA ILE A 32 6.17 -5.87 9.34
C ILE A 32 7.26 -5.03 8.68
N LEU A 33 8.17 -5.65 7.93
CA LEU A 33 9.32 -4.97 7.36
C LEU A 33 8.91 -3.97 6.26
N GLY A 34 7.95 -4.34 5.42
CA GLY A 34 7.45 -3.45 4.38
C GLY A 34 6.76 -2.21 4.98
N THR A 35 5.87 -2.39 5.95
CA THR A 35 5.21 -1.25 6.60
C THR A 35 6.21 -0.42 7.42
N PHE A 36 7.21 -1.03 8.04
CA PHE A 36 8.33 -0.30 8.66
C PHE A 36 9.02 0.64 7.67
N VAL A 37 9.41 0.14 6.49
CA VAL A 37 10.09 0.95 5.45
C VAL A 37 9.20 2.08 4.95
N LEU A 38 7.90 1.81 4.72
CA LEU A 38 6.92 2.83 4.34
C LEU A 38 6.90 4.00 5.33
N LEU A 39 6.79 3.69 6.63
CA LEU A 39 6.70 4.71 7.68
C LEU A 39 8.04 5.43 7.89
N MET A 40 9.17 4.72 7.80
CA MET A 40 10.50 5.33 7.92
C MET A 40 10.70 6.48 6.92
N PHE A 41 10.35 6.28 5.65
CA PHE A 41 10.51 7.33 4.63
C PHE A 41 9.54 8.49 4.86
N GLY A 42 8.27 8.18 5.05
CA GLY A 42 7.23 9.20 5.15
C GLY A 42 7.32 10.05 6.42
N CYS A 43 7.55 9.43 7.58
CA CYS A 43 7.73 10.15 8.84
C CYS A 43 9.05 10.94 8.86
N ALA A 44 10.11 10.49 8.18
CA ALA A 44 11.36 11.26 8.06
C ALA A 44 11.17 12.54 7.26
N ALA A 45 10.49 12.44 6.13
CA ALA A 45 10.15 13.63 5.36
C ALA A 45 9.21 14.56 6.15
N SER A 46 8.22 14.01 6.85
CA SER A 46 7.30 14.80 7.68
C SER A 46 8.04 15.53 8.80
N ALA A 47 8.97 14.85 9.49
CA ALA A 47 9.82 15.45 10.51
C ALA A 47 10.69 16.55 9.89
N GLN A 48 11.40 16.26 8.79
CA GLN A 48 12.27 17.20 8.11
C GLN A 48 11.53 18.48 7.70
N VAL A 49 10.38 18.35 7.04
CA VAL A 49 9.58 19.50 6.59
C VAL A 49 9.10 20.31 7.80
N LYS A 50 8.56 19.64 8.81
CA LYS A 50 7.98 20.33 9.96
C LYS A 50 9.02 21.03 10.83
N THR A 51 10.05 20.32 11.27
CA THR A 51 11.06 20.86 12.19
C THR A 51 11.93 21.92 11.52
N SER A 52 12.09 21.87 10.20
CA SER A 52 12.82 22.91 9.44
C SER A 52 11.99 24.13 9.08
N ARG A 53 10.72 24.21 9.50
CA ARG A 53 9.77 25.26 9.08
C ARG A 53 9.72 25.40 7.56
N GLU A 54 9.60 24.27 6.88
CA GLU A 54 9.50 24.15 5.42
C GLU A 54 10.75 24.62 4.64
N THR A 55 11.87 24.92 5.30
CA THR A 55 13.12 25.31 4.61
C THR A 55 13.87 24.12 3.97
N LYS A 56 13.51 22.88 4.34
CA LYS A 56 14.09 21.64 3.80
C LYS A 56 13.08 20.76 3.08
N GLY A 57 11.92 21.31 2.72
CA GLY A 57 10.91 20.64 1.93
C GLY A 57 9.52 21.19 2.19
N GLU A 58 8.55 20.67 1.46
CA GLU A 58 7.15 21.10 1.48
C GLU A 58 6.21 19.89 1.47
N PHE A 59 4.90 20.11 1.50
CA PHE A 59 3.89 19.04 1.47
C PHE A 59 4.13 18.03 0.31
N LEU A 60 4.45 18.52 -0.88
CA LEU A 60 4.77 17.67 -2.04
C LEU A 60 5.93 16.70 -1.75
N SER A 61 6.99 17.17 -1.08
CA SER A 61 8.14 16.34 -0.74
C SER A 61 7.77 15.22 0.26
N VAL A 62 6.85 15.50 1.20
CA VAL A 62 6.31 14.50 2.12
C VAL A 62 5.51 13.44 1.35
N ALA A 63 4.62 13.87 0.46
CA ALA A 63 3.81 12.97 -0.36
C ALA A 63 4.69 12.08 -1.25
N MET A 64 5.71 12.65 -1.90
CA MET A 64 6.68 11.88 -2.68
C MET A 64 7.44 10.88 -1.83
N ALA A 65 7.92 11.27 -0.64
CA ALA A 65 8.69 10.37 0.24
C ALA A 65 7.86 9.17 0.72
N PHE A 66 6.59 9.39 1.13
CA PHE A 66 5.68 8.28 1.46
C PHE A 66 5.51 7.32 0.28
N CYS A 67 5.37 7.84 -0.95
CA CYS A 67 5.15 7.02 -2.13
C CYS A 67 6.43 6.27 -2.58
N VAL A 68 7.60 6.90 -2.47
CA VAL A 68 8.89 6.22 -2.69
C VAL A 68 9.08 5.13 -1.63
N GLY A 69 8.76 5.41 -0.37
CA GLY A 69 8.78 4.42 0.72
C GLY A 69 7.85 3.23 0.43
N LEU A 70 6.63 3.49 -0.03
CA LEU A 70 5.67 2.46 -0.45
C LEU A 70 6.23 1.60 -1.60
N MET A 71 6.73 2.24 -2.64
CA MET A 71 7.34 1.55 -3.79
C MET A 71 8.50 0.65 -3.35
N SER A 72 9.43 1.18 -2.55
CA SER A 72 10.56 0.44 -2.01
C SER A 72 10.12 -0.73 -1.14
N ALA A 73 9.12 -0.52 -0.28
CA ALA A 73 8.56 -1.57 0.57
C ALA A 73 7.92 -2.69 -0.26
N MET A 74 7.19 -2.35 -1.31
CA MET A 74 6.58 -3.32 -2.22
C MET A 74 7.62 -4.16 -2.97
N TYR A 75 8.70 -3.54 -3.47
CA TYR A 75 9.80 -4.31 -4.05
C TYR A 75 10.52 -5.19 -3.02
N LEU A 76 10.64 -4.73 -1.77
CA LEU A 76 11.33 -5.45 -0.70
C LEU A 76 10.60 -6.72 -0.27
N CYS A 77 9.28 -6.67 -0.11
CA CYS A 77 8.51 -7.77 0.49
C CYS A 77 7.46 -8.41 -0.44
N GLY A 78 7.24 -7.88 -1.65
CA GLY A 78 6.23 -8.35 -2.59
C GLY A 78 6.34 -9.85 -2.91
N GLY A 79 7.55 -10.35 -3.14
CA GLY A 79 7.79 -11.78 -3.40
C GLY A 79 7.59 -12.72 -2.20
N VAL A 80 7.38 -12.18 -0.99
CA VAL A 80 7.16 -12.95 0.24
C VAL A 80 5.71 -12.88 0.68
N SER A 81 5.19 -11.68 0.92
CA SER A 81 3.83 -11.47 1.48
C SER A 81 2.78 -11.04 0.46
N GLY A 82 3.20 -10.56 -0.72
CA GLY A 82 2.35 -9.81 -1.64
C GLY A 82 2.38 -8.30 -1.40
N ALA A 83 3.06 -7.83 -0.34
CA ALA A 83 3.19 -6.43 0.05
C ALA A 83 1.84 -5.69 0.13
N HIS A 84 0.94 -6.16 1.00
CA HIS A 84 -0.34 -5.46 1.18
C HIS A 84 -0.15 -4.16 1.94
N LEU A 85 0.65 -4.21 3.01
CA LEU A 85 1.12 -3.08 3.84
C LEU A 85 0.00 -2.20 4.42
N ASN A 86 -1.24 -2.66 4.29
CA ASN A 86 -2.46 -1.92 4.58
C ASN A 86 -3.60 -2.92 4.91
N PRO A 87 -4.24 -2.80 6.09
CA PRO A 87 -5.38 -3.64 6.46
C PRO A 87 -6.56 -3.53 5.48
N ALA A 88 -6.82 -2.33 4.94
CA ALA A 88 -7.88 -2.07 3.97
C ALA A 88 -7.63 -2.82 2.65
N VAL A 89 -6.39 -2.80 2.14
CA VAL A 89 -5.98 -3.58 0.96
C VAL A 89 -6.10 -5.09 1.23
N SER A 90 -5.70 -5.53 2.42
CA SER A 90 -5.80 -6.94 2.83
C SER A 90 -7.25 -7.43 2.86
N LEU A 91 -8.16 -6.60 3.35
CA LEU A 91 -9.59 -6.87 3.34
C LEU A 91 -10.13 -6.99 1.92
N SER A 92 -9.80 -6.06 1.02
CA SER A 92 -10.20 -6.14 -0.39
C SER A 92 -9.73 -7.41 -1.07
N PHE A 93 -8.47 -7.81 -0.86
CA PHE A 93 -7.93 -9.05 -1.40
C PHE A 93 -8.61 -10.29 -0.83
N CYS A 94 -9.09 -10.25 0.42
CA CYS A 94 -9.95 -11.29 0.97
C CYS A 94 -11.32 -11.36 0.28
N ILE A 95 -11.97 -10.21 0.05
CA ILE A 95 -13.27 -10.13 -0.63
C ILE A 95 -13.21 -10.73 -2.04
N ILE A 96 -12.15 -10.44 -2.80
CA ILE A 96 -11.98 -10.97 -4.16
C ILE A 96 -11.32 -12.36 -4.22
N GLY A 97 -11.13 -13.02 -3.07
CA GLY A 97 -10.59 -14.38 -3.00
C GLY A 97 -9.08 -14.51 -3.29
N ARG A 98 -8.33 -13.41 -3.33
CA ARG A 98 -6.86 -13.39 -3.55
C ARG A 98 -6.04 -13.50 -2.26
N LEU A 99 -6.67 -13.33 -1.09
CA LEU A 99 -6.07 -13.58 0.22
C LEU A 99 -7.00 -14.45 1.07
N SER A 100 -6.47 -15.48 1.73
CA SER A 100 -7.26 -16.26 2.69
C SER A 100 -7.70 -15.41 3.87
N TRP A 101 -8.99 -15.44 4.23
CA TRP A 101 -9.54 -14.75 5.40
C TRP A 101 -8.79 -15.03 6.71
N LYS A 102 -8.22 -16.23 6.86
CA LYS A 102 -7.39 -16.60 8.04
C LYS A 102 -6.13 -15.75 8.19
N LYS A 103 -5.68 -15.08 7.11
CA LYS A 103 -4.50 -14.23 7.10
C LYS A 103 -4.81 -12.77 7.41
N LEU A 104 -6.07 -12.34 7.31
CA LEU A 104 -6.45 -10.94 7.44
C LEU A 104 -5.97 -10.35 8.76
N LEU A 105 -6.35 -10.96 9.89
CA LEU A 105 -5.96 -10.48 11.21
C LEU A 105 -4.44 -10.55 11.45
N PRO A 106 -3.73 -11.67 11.17
CA PRO A 106 -2.27 -11.72 11.25
C PRO A 106 -1.56 -10.65 10.42
N TYR A 107 -2.04 -10.39 9.20
CA TYR A 107 -1.50 -9.32 8.34
C TYR A 107 -1.74 -7.95 8.98
N SER A 108 -2.96 -7.65 9.43
CA SER A 108 -3.28 -6.36 10.05
C SER A 108 -2.44 -6.08 11.29
N ILE A 109 -2.26 -7.06 12.18
CA ILE A 109 -1.40 -6.93 13.36
C ILE A 109 0.06 -6.70 12.93
N SER A 110 0.54 -7.44 11.94
CA SER A 110 1.89 -7.30 11.39
C SER A 110 2.14 -5.91 10.81
N GLN A 111 1.18 -5.37 10.06
CA GLN A 111 1.24 -4.04 9.49
C GLN A 111 1.24 -2.96 10.57
N VAL A 112 0.36 -3.06 11.57
CA VAL A 112 0.33 -2.11 12.71
C VAL A 112 1.65 -2.14 13.49
N LEU A 113 2.20 -3.34 13.75
CA LEU A 113 3.50 -3.48 14.41
C LEU A 113 4.62 -2.89 13.56
N GLY A 114 4.63 -3.14 12.25
CA GLY A 114 5.58 -2.54 11.33
C GLY A 114 5.51 -1.01 11.34
N ALA A 115 4.30 -0.44 11.35
CA ALA A 115 4.10 1.00 11.39
C ALA A 115 4.55 1.61 12.73
N TYR A 116 4.23 0.97 13.86
CA TYR A 116 4.71 1.35 15.20
C TYR A 116 6.24 1.37 15.25
N LEU A 117 6.89 0.30 14.76
CA LEU A 117 8.35 0.21 14.70
C LEU A 117 8.93 1.24 13.73
N GLY A 118 8.28 1.54 12.61
CA GLY A 118 8.72 2.58 11.68
C GLY A 118 8.71 3.97 12.31
N SER A 119 7.78 4.24 13.23
CA SER A 119 7.74 5.49 13.99
C SER A 119 8.89 5.63 15.00
N SER A 120 9.61 4.56 15.32
CA SER A 120 10.84 4.63 16.14
C SER A 120 11.95 5.47 15.51
N LEU A 121 11.80 5.87 14.23
CA LEU A 121 12.53 6.96 13.60
C LEU A 121 12.63 8.21 14.49
N PHE A 122 11.65 8.45 15.36
CA PHE A 122 11.70 9.48 16.40
C PHE A 122 13.06 9.57 17.10
N ILE A 123 13.72 8.44 17.38
CA ILE A 123 15.05 8.38 18.02
C ILE A 123 16.09 9.18 17.22
N VAL A 124 16.00 9.18 15.90
CA VAL A 124 16.91 9.91 14.99
C VAL A 124 16.52 11.38 14.87
N CYS A 125 15.24 11.71 15.02
CA CYS A 125 14.72 13.07 14.83
C CYS A 125 14.48 13.84 16.14
N ILE A 126 14.75 13.23 17.31
CA ILE A 126 14.36 13.77 18.61
C ILE A 126 14.96 15.16 18.85
N ASP A 127 16.23 15.38 18.52
CA ASP A 127 16.89 16.67 18.74
C ASP A 127 16.20 17.79 17.95
N ALA A 128 15.86 17.54 16.68
CA ALA A 128 15.17 18.50 15.82
C ALA A 128 13.72 18.76 16.29
N ILE A 129 13.02 17.72 16.76
CA ILE A 129 11.66 17.83 17.29
C ILE A 129 11.65 18.65 18.59
N MET A 130 12.61 18.39 19.48
CA MET A 130 12.73 19.10 20.75
C MET A 130 13.14 20.55 20.54
N ASP A 131 14.07 20.84 19.63
CA ASP A 131 14.44 22.22 19.28
C ASP A 131 13.25 23.00 18.70
N TYR A 132 12.50 22.38 17.76
CA TYR A 132 11.36 23.01 17.10
C TYR A 132 10.24 23.47 18.05
N ASN A 133 9.93 22.67 19.08
CA ASN A 133 8.84 22.94 20.02
C ASN A 133 9.31 23.14 21.47
N GLN A 134 10.53 23.66 21.66
CA GLN A 134 11.07 24.07 22.97
C GLN A 134 10.99 22.96 24.05
N GLY A 135 11.35 21.74 23.65
CA GLY A 135 11.35 20.55 24.51
C GLY A 135 9.97 19.94 24.77
N LYS A 136 8.92 20.38 24.07
CA LYS A 136 7.55 19.89 24.27
C LYS A 136 7.10 18.97 23.14
N LEU A 137 6.43 17.88 23.51
CA LEU A 137 5.73 16.99 22.59
C LEU A 137 4.23 17.29 22.68
N THR A 138 3.68 18.00 21.71
CA THR A 138 2.27 18.42 21.72
C THR A 138 1.51 17.87 20.52
N VAL A 139 0.21 17.64 20.72
CA VAL A 139 -0.69 17.07 19.70
C VAL A 139 -1.42 18.16 18.92
N THR A 140 -1.75 19.26 19.59
CA THR A 140 -2.45 20.41 19.01
C THR A 140 -1.63 21.69 19.21
N GLY A 141 -2.00 22.73 18.46
CA GLY A 141 -1.36 24.04 18.48
C GLY A 141 -0.35 24.27 17.34
N PRO A 142 0.16 25.51 17.21
CA PRO A 142 0.88 25.96 16.02
C PRO A 142 2.23 25.25 15.79
N ASN A 143 2.85 24.72 16.85
CA ASN A 143 4.10 23.97 16.78
C ASN A 143 3.89 22.50 17.23
N GLU A 144 2.69 21.93 17.07
CA GLU A 144 2.47 20.52 17.38
C GLU A 144 3.41 19.61 16.58
N THR A 145 3.75 18.45 17.13
CA THR A 145 4.72 17.53 16.52
C THR A 145 4.16 16.13 16.31
N ALA A 146 2.93 15.85 16.77
CA ALA A 146 2.31 14.55 16.63
C ALA A 146 2.00 14.20 15.17
N SER A 147 1.62 15.19 14.34
CA SER A 147 1.28 14.95 12.92
C SER A 147 2.48 14.58 12.04
N ILE A 148 3.71 14.61 12.58
CA ILE A 148 4.88 13.98 11.94
C ILE A 148 4.63 12.48 11.72
N PHE A 149 3.90 11.84 12.64
CA PHE A 149 3.73 10.40 12.70
C PHE A 149 2.32 9.96 12.27
N VAL A 150 1.29 10.66 12.74
CA VAL A 150 -0.13 10.33 12.54
C VAL A 150 -0.86 11.38 11.73
N THR A 151 -2.07 11.10 11.26
CA THR A 151 -2.91 12.12 10.63
C THR A 151 -3.89 12.74 11.61
N TYR A 152 -4.26 14.00 11.34
CA TYR A 152 -5.34 14.73 11.99
C TYR A 152 -6.16 15.45 10.90
N PRO A 153 -7.47 15.68 11.13
CA PRO A 153 -8.30 16.43 10.20
C PRO A 153 -8.00 17.93 10.31
N SER A 154 -8.17 18.65 9.21
CA SER A 154 -8.15 20.11 9.21
C SER A 154 -9.30 20.67 10.06
N GLU A 155 -9.06 21.78 10.76
CA GLU A 155 -9.98 22.32 11.77
C GLU A 155 -11.37 22.70 11.23
N TYR A 156 -11.47 23.01 9.94
CA TYR A 156 -12.74 23.37 9.30
C TYR A 156 -13.63 22.16 8.97
N LEU A 157 -13.14 20.93 9.10
CA LEU A 157 -13.89 19.72 8.75
C LEU A 157 -14.75 19.21 9.90
N SER A 158 -16.00 18.86 9.56
CA SER A 158 -16.84 18.07 10.45
C SER A 158 -16.38 16.62 10.49
N LEU A 159 -16.65 15.92 11.59
CA LEU A 159 -16.35 14.48 11.73
C LEU A 159 -16.97 13.65 10.60
N GLN A 160 -18.18 14.01 10.16
CA GLN A 160 -18.86 13.35 9.04
C GLN A 160 -18.13 13.59 7.71
N GLY A 161 -17.71 14.83 7.45
CA GLY A 161 -16.92 15.18 6.27
C GLY A 161 -15.59 14.44 6.22
N SER A 162 -14.87 14.38 7.35
CA SER A 162 -13.62 13.65 7.46
C SER A 162 -13.79 12.13 7.31
N PHE A 163 -14.90 11.57 7.81
CA PHE A 163 -15.22 10.15 7.60
C PHE A 163 -15.47 9.85 6.12
N LEU A 164 -16.27 10.67 5.43
CA LEU A 164 -16.55 10.52 4.01
C LEU A 164 -15.28 10.68 3.15
N ASP A 165 -14.43 11.65 3.48
CA ASP A 165 -13.12 11.85 2.85
C ASP A 165 -12.27 10.56 2.85
N GLN A 166 -12.17 9.90 4.00
CA GLN A 166 -11.40 8.66 4.15
C GLN A 166 -12.06 7.46 3.46
N VAL A 167 -13.39 7.38 3.41
CA VAL A 167 -14.12 6.37 2.63
C VAL A 167 -13.83 6.53 1.14
N ILE A 168 -13.98 7.74 0.61
CA ILE A 168 -13.80 8.02 -0.82
C ILE A 168 -12.33 7.83 -1.22
N GLY A 169 -11.38 8.38 -0.46
CA GLY A 169 -9.96 8.24 -0.77
C GLY A 169 -9.51 6.78 -0.81
N THR A 170 -10.02 5.97 0.12
CA THR A 170 -9.72 4.53 0.13
C THR A 170 -10.45 3.80 -0.98
N ALA A 171 -11.73 4.09 -1.26
CA ALA A 171 -12.44 3.49 -2.38
C ALA A 171 -11.74 3.75 -3.72
N THR A 172 -11.25 4.98 -3.95
CA THR A 172 -10.44 5.36 -5.11
C THR A 172 -9.14 4.56 -5.18
N LEU A 173 -8.42 4.41 -4.05
CA LEU A 173 -7.23 3.56 -3.99
C LEU A 173 -7.54 2.14 -4.51
N LEU A 174 -8.59 1.51 -3.99
CA LEU A 174 -8.93 0.14 -4.37
C LEU A 174 -9.41 0.02 -5.83
N LEU A 175 -10.20 0.98 -6.32
CA LEU A 175 -10.62 1.04 -7.72
C LEU A 175 -9.42 1.09 -8.67
N CYS A 176 -8.36 1.82 -8.30
CA CYS A 176 -7.18 1.96 -9.13
C CYS A 176 -6.22 0.78 -9.05
N ILE A 177 -6.08 0.10 -7.90
CA ILE A 177 -5.06 -0.95 -7.73
C ILE A 177 -5.55 -2.37 -8.02
N LEU A 178 -6.82 -2.68 -7.77
CA LEU A 178 -7.37 -4.03 -8.00
C LEU A 178 -7.26 -4.52 -9.46
N PRO A 179 -7.48 -3.66 -10.48
CA PRO A 179 -7.34 -4.07 -11.87
C PRO A 179 -5.89 -4.33 -12.32
N LEU A 180 -4.88 -3.82 -11.60
CA LEU A 180 -3.49 -3.81 -12.08
C LEU A 180 -2.88 -5.20 -12.27
N ASP A 181 -3.42 -6.22 -11.60
CA ASP A 181 -2.99 -7.63 -11.74
C ASP A 181 -4.08 -8.51 -12.39
N GLU A 182 -5.12 -7.91 -12.97
CA GLU A 182 -6.19 -8.64 -13.66
C GLU A 182 -5.82 -8.88 -15.13
N LYS A 183 -5.39 -10.10 -15.44
CA LYS A 183 -4.92 -10.50 -16.78
C LYS A 183 -5.98 -10.39 -17.87
N ARG A 184 -7.27 -10.48 -17.52
CA ARG A 184 -8.38 -10.35 -18.48
C ARG A 184 -8.66 -8.90 -18.89
N ASN A 185 -8.08 -7.93 -18.18
CA ASN A 185 -8.16 -6.50 -18.49
C ASN A 185 -6.83 -6.03 -19.13
N ASN A 186 -6.40 -4.82 -18.84
CA ASN A 186 -5.08 -4.28 -19.18
C ASN A 186 -4.17 -4.25 -17.93
N PRO A 187 -3.50 -5.36 -17.59
CA PRO A 187 -2.68 -5.45 -16.38
C PRO A 187 -1.42 -4.57 -16.48
N ALA A 188 -0.90 -4.15 -15.34
CA ALA A 188 0.39 -3.49 -15.24
C ALA A 188 1.50 -4.41 -15.78
N PRO A 189 2.50 -3.86 -16.49
CA PRO A 189 3.68 -4.64 -16.88
C PRO A 189 4.37 -5.25 -15.67
N ALA A 190 4.84 -6.49 -15.83
CA ALA A 190 5.54 -7.21 -14.77
C ALA A 190 6.76 -6.39 -14.29
N GLY A 191 6.83 -6.13 -12.99
CA GLY A 191 7.88 -5.32 -12.37
C GLY A 191 7.53 -3.83 -12.22
N LEU A 192 6.55 -3.28 -12.94
CA LEU A 192 6.09 -1.89 -12.75
C LEU A 192 4.94 -1.74 -11.76
N LEU A 193 4.33 -2.86 -11.31
CA LEU A 193 3.23 -2.83 -10.35
C LEU A 193 3.51 -1.95 -9.11
N PRO A 194 4.67 -2.05 -8.42
CA PRO A 194 4.98 -1.16 -7.29
C PRO A 194 5.03 0.34 -7.66
N VAL A 195 5.53 0.67 -8.84
CA VAL A 195 5.64 2.07 -9.32
C VAL A 195 4.25 2.65 -9.56
N ILE A 196 3.37 1.89 -10.21
CA ILE A 196 2.02 2.34 -10.53
C ILE A 196 1.18 2.48 -9.26
N VAL A 197 1.28 1.53 -8.31
CA VAL A 197 0.60 1.64 -7.02
C VAL A 197 1.08 2.87 -6.23
N ALA A 198 2.37 3.15 -6.22
CA ALA A 198 2.90 4.36 -5.60
C ALA A 198 2.42 5.64 -6.30
N ALA A 199 2.34 5.65 -7.63
CA ALA A 199 1.81 6.79 -8.38
C ALA A 199 0.31 7.05 -8.09
N VAL A 200 -0.50 5.99 -7.91
CA VAL A 200 -1.90 6.10 -7.49
C VAL A 200 -1.99 6.74 -6.10
N VAL A 201 -1.21 6.26 -5.13
CA VAL A 201 -1.19 6.82 -3.78
C VAL A 201 -0.70 8.28 -3.80
N LEU A 202 0.28 8.61 -4.65
CA LEU A 202 0.73 9.99 -4.83
C LEU A 202 -0.40 10.87 -5.38
N GLY A 203 -1.11 10.41 -6.41
CA GLY A 203 -2.25 11.13 -6.99
C GLY A 203 -3.35 11.42 -5.97
N ILE A 204 -3.70 10.44 -5.14
CA ILE A 204 -4.64 10.62 -4.02
C ILE A 204 -4.09 11.61 -3.01
N SER A 205 -2.80 11.50 -2.68
CA SER A 205 -2.16 12.39 -1.70
C SER A 205 -2.20 13.85 -2.16
N LEU A 206 -1.93 14.11 -3.43
CA LEU A 206 -1.91 15.47 -4.00
C LEU A 206 -3.31 16.06 -4.24
N SER A 207 -4.36 15.22 -4.29
CA SER A 207 -5.73 15.68 -4.57
C SER A 207 -6.64 15.73 -3.35
N MET A 208 -6.36 14.95 -2.29
CA MET A 208 -7.30 14.76 -1.17
C MET A 208 -6.69 14.94 0.23
N SER A 209 -5.37 15.09 0.36
CA SER A 209 -4.75 15.13 1.70
C SER A 209 -4.99 16.40 2.50
N SER A 210 -5.38 17.51 1.87
CA SER A 210 -5.62 18.78 2.59
C SER A 210 -6.71 18.65 3.66
N ASN A 211 -7.61 17.68 3.52
CA ASN A 211 -8.68 17.43 4.46
C ASN A 211 -8.18 16.69 5.71
N CYS A 212 -7.64 15.48 5.53
CA CYS A 212 -7.32 14.58 6.66
C CYS A 212 -5.96 13.89 6.54
N GLY A 213 -5.04 14.42 5.73
CA GLY A 213 -3.70 13.87 5.52
C GLY A 213 -3.66 12.54 4.74
N ALA A 214 -4.75 12.18 4.05
CA ALA A 214 -4.93 10.95 3.29
C ALA A 214 -4.44 9.69 4.05
N ALA A 215 -5.04 9.42 5.22
CA ALA A 215 -4.63 8.27 6.02
C ALA A 215 -4.76 6.95 5.23
N ILE A 216 -5.95 6.68 4.65
CA ILE A 216 -6.33 5.59 3.70
C ILE A 216 -5.81 4.16 4.02
N ASN A 217 -5.17 3.99 5.16
CA ASN A 217 -4.46 2.81 5.62
C ASN A 217 -4.54 2.78 7.15
N PRO A 218 -5.37 1.89 7.73
CA PRO A 218 -5.53 1.80 9.18
C PRO A 218 -4.22 1.57 9.95
N ALA A 219 -3.28 0.79 9.41
CA ALA A 219 -2.00 0.53 10.08
C ALA A 219 -1.08 1.75 10.09
N ARG A 220 -1.07 2.52 8.99
CA ARG A 220 -0.25 3.74 8.82
C ARG A 220 -0.64 4.87 9.76
N ASP A 221 -1.85 4.83 10.33
CA ASP A 221 -2.29 5.80 11.35
C ASP A 221 -2.24 5.19 12.76
N PHE A 222 -2.82 4.01 12.96
CA PHE A 222 -2.98 3.45 14.30
C PHE A 222 -1.66 3.02 14.94
N GLY A 223 -0.74 2.41 14.17
CA GLY A 223 0.58 2.04 14.68
C GLY A 223 1.37 3.23 15.20
N PRO A 224 1.55 4.30 14.40
CA PRO A 224 2.22 5.52 14.84
C PRO A 224 1.50 6.24 15.98
N ARG A 225 0.17 6.11 16.11
CA ARG A 225 -0.60 6.68 17.22
C ARG A 225 -0.35 5.98 18.55
N LEU A 226 -0.22 4.65 18.51
CA LEU A 226 0.25 3.88 19.66
C LEU A 226 1.69 4.28 20.03
N PHE A 227 2.54 4.52 19.03
CA PHE A 227 3.91 4.97 19.27
C PHE A 227 3.95 6.32 19.98
N THR A 228 3.28 7.35 19.44
CA THR A 228 3.27 8.70 20.03
C THR A 228 2.69 8.71 21.44
N LEU A 229 1.68 7.88 21.73
CA LEU A 229 1.19 7.65 23.10
C LEU A 229 2.32 7.18 24.03
N THR A 230 3.05 6.14 23.64
CA THR A 230 4.14 5.57 24.45
C THR A 230 5.40 6.44 24.51
N ALA A 231 5.60 7.31 23.50
CA ALA A 231 6.79 8.15 23.38
C ALA A 231 6.68 9.51 24.10
N GLY A 232 5.49 9.87 24.59
CA GLY A 232 5.31 11.03 25.49
C GLY A 232 4.38 12.13 25.01
N TRP A 233 3.69 12.00 23.87
CA TRP A 233 2.64 12.94 23.45
C TRP A 233 1.36 12.84 24.28
N GLY A 234 1.23 11.80 25.11
CA GLY A 234 0.09 11.60 26.01
C GLY A 234 -1.16 11.08 25.31
N THR A 235 -2.26 11.01 26.07
CA THR A 235 -3.54 10.44 25.60
C THR A 235 -4.27 11.34 24.62
N GLU A 236 -3.84 12.60 24.48
CA GLU A 236 -4.47 13.56 23.56
C GLU A 236 -4.47 13.06 22.12
N VAL A 237 -3.48 12.24 21.72
CA VAL A 237 -3.42 11.60 20.39
C VAL A 237 -4.64 10.73 20.08
N PHE A 238 -5.41 10.30 21.08
CA PHE A 238 -6.64 9.53 20.93
C PHE A 238 -7.92 10.34 21.20
N THR A 239 -7.83 11.51 21.85
CA THR A 239 -9.02 12.27 22.27
C THR A 239 -9.26 13.54 21.44
N CYS A 240 -8.23 14.10 20.80
CA CYS A 240 -8.34 15.31 19.98
C CYS A 240 -9.28 15.13 18.78
N TYR A 241 -9.81 16.24 18.26
CA TYR A 241 -10.69 16.29 17.08
C TYR A 241 -11.89 15.33 17.17
N ASN A 242 -12.59 15.34 18.32
CA ASN A 242 -13.73 14.46 18.60
C ASN A 242 -13.40 12.97 18.44
N TYR A 243 -12.31 12.53 19.08
CA TYR A 243 -11.82 11.15 19.02
C TYR A 243 -11.47 10.70 17.59
N TRP A 244 -10.77 11.53 16.83
CA TRP A 244 -10.44 11.27 15.41
C TRP A 244 -9.86 9.88 15.13
N PHE A 245 -9.10 9.29 16.06
CA PHE A 245 -8.37 8.03 15.87
C PHE A 245 -9.19 6.86 15.28
N TRP A 246 -10.49 6.80 15.55
CA TRP A 246 -11.33 5.70 15.06
C TRP A 246 -11.69 5.88 13.58
N VAL A 247 -11.64 7.10 13.03
CA VAL A 247 -11.99 7.37 11.64
C VAL A 247 -10.97 6.75 10.68
N PRO A 248 -9.64 6.97 10.80
CA PRO A 248 -8.64 6.26 9.99
C PRO A 248 -8.63 4.74 10.15
N LEU A 249 -9.24 4.21 11.21
CA LEU A 249 -9.43 2.77 11.40
C LEU A 249 -10.63 2.24 10.63
N VAL A 250 -11.79 2.89 10.76
CA VAL A 250 -13.07 2.38 10.26
C VAL A 250 -13.36 2.85 8.83
N ALA A 251 -13.18 4.14 8.53
CA ALA A 251 -13.53 4.70 7.23
C ALA A 251 -12.76 4.04 6.07
N PRO A 252 -11.44 3.78 6.17
CA PRO A 252 -10.73 3.06 5.11
C PRO A 252 -11.22 1.62 4.91
N THR A 253 -11.66 0.92 5.97
CA THR A 253 -12.23 -0.44 5.81
C THR A 253 -13.55 -0.41 5.04
N LEU A 254 -14.41 0.58 5.30
CA LEU A 254 -15.63 0.78 4.54
C LEU A 254 -15.33 1.21 3.10
N GLY A 255 -14.38 2.13 2.90
CA GLY A 255 -13.92 2.53 1.57
C GLY A 255 -13.36 1.35 0.77
N ALA A 256 -12.63 0.44 1.42
CA ALA A 256 -12.16 -0.79 0.79
C ALA A 256 -13.29 -1.67 0.29
N ILE A 257 -14.32 -1.89 1.11
CA ILE A 257 -15.51 -2.66 0.72
C ILE A 257 -16.19 -1.97 -0.46
N VAL A 258 -16.48 -0.66 -0.35
CA VAL A 258 -17.17 0.12 -1.40
C VAL A 258 -16.40 0.08 -2.72
N GLY A 259 -15.12 0.44 -2.72
CA GLY A 259 -14.28 0.45 -3.93
C GLY A 259 -14.15 -0.95 -4.56
N THR A 260 -14.04 -1.99 -3.73
CA THR A 260 -13.99 -3.38 -4.21
C THR A 260 -15.31 -3.79 -4.84
N CYS A 261 -16.45 -3.52 -4.20
CA CYS A 261 -17.78 -3.83 -4.74
C CYS A 261 -18.04 -3.10 -6.05
N ILE A 262 -17.67 -1.82 -6.16
CA ILE A 262 -17.79 -1.07 -7.41
C ILE A 262 -16.93 -1.72 -8.50
N TYR A 263 -15.66 -2.04 -8.21
CA TYR A 263 -14.81 -2.73 -9.18
C TYR A 263 -15.40 -4.08 -9.64
N LEU A 264 -15.91 -4.88 -8.71
CA LEU A 264 -16.53 -6.18 -9.02
C LEU A 264 -17.72 -6.02 -9.96
N VAL A 265 -18.69 -5.19 -9.55
CA VAL A 265 -19.97 -5.02 -10.25
C VAL A 265 -19.76 -4.38 -11.62
N PHE A 266 -19.01 -3.28 -11.69
CA PHE A 266 -18.93 -2.48 -12.92
C PHE A 266 -17.85 -2.96 -13.90
N ILE A 267 -16.79 -3.63 -13.42
CA ILE A 267 -15.66 -4.01 -14.25
C ILE A 267 -15.43 -5.52 -14.25
N GLN A 268 -15.10 -6.12 -13.10
CA GLN A 268 -14.57 -7.48 -13.07
C GLN A 268 -15.55 -8.53 -13.60
N TRP A 269 -16.83 -8.42 -13.29
CA TRP A 269 -17.87 -9.34 -13.76
C TRP A 269 -18.19 -9.22 -15.26
N HIS A 270 -17.75 -8.13 -15.90
CA HIS A 270 -17.96 -7.88 -17.32
C HIS A 270 -16.71 -8.22 -18.17
N LEU A 271 -15.64 -8.71 -17.54
CA LEU A 271 -14.45 -9.16 -18.26
C LEU A 271 -14.70 -10.52 -18.92
N PRO A 272 -14.06 -10.81 -20.07
CA PRO A 272 -14.25 -12.07 -20.79
C PRO A 272 -13.99 -13.29 -19.91
N ASP A 273 -14.73 -14.37 -20.15
CA ASP A 273 -14.57 -15.60 -19.40
C ASP A 273 -13.15 -16.18 -19.57
N PRO A 274 -12.58 -16.80 -18.52
CA PRO A 274 -11.22 -17.33 -18.54
C PRO A 274 -10.94 -18.31 -19.70
N GLU A 275 -11.95 -19.10 -20.08
CA GLU A 275 -11.85 -20.10 -21.15
C GLU A 275 -11.66 -19.45 -22.53
N LEU A 276 -12.43 -18.39 -22.82
CA LEU A 276 -12.37 -17.64 -24.08
C LEU A 276 -11.06 -16.83 -24.21
N TYR A 277 -10.51 -16.32 -23.10
CA TYR A 277 -9.25 -15.58 -23.10
C TYR A 277 -8.04 -16.45 -23.47
N SER A 278 -8.03 -17.71 -23.03
CA SER A 278 -6.97 -18.66 -23.41
C SER A 278 -7.01 -18.97 -24.91
N ILE A 279 -8.20 -19.26 -25.45
CA ILE A 279 -8.41 -19.59 -26.87
C ILE A 279 -8.04 -18.41 -27.77
N SER A 280 -8.41 -17.18 -27.38
CA SER A 280 -8.05 -15.95 -28.08
C SER A 280 -6.52 -15.77 -28.18
N ASN A 281 -5.79 -15.87 -27.05
CA ASN A 281 -4.33 -15.74 -27.06
C ASN A 281 -3.63 -16.84 -27.87
N TYR A 282 -4.15 -18.07 -27.84
CA TYR A 282 -3.68 -19.14 -28.72
C TYR A 282 -3.92 -18.78 -30.19
N ALA A 283 -5.12 -18.32 -30.56
CA ALA A 283 -5.44 -17.92 -31.93
C ALA A 283 -4.54 -16.76 -32.43
N TYR A 284 -4.31 -15.72 -31.62
CA TYR A 284 -3.42 -14.61 -31.96
C TYR A 284 -1.95 -15.02 -32.05
N SER A 285 -1.50 -15.97 -31.21
CA SER A 285 -0.14 -16.51 -31.29
C SER A 285 0.06 -17.35 -32.56
N TYR A 286 -0.93 -18.19 -32.93
CA TYR A 286 -0.90 -18.98 -34.16
C TYR A 286 -0.96 -18.11 -35.43
N ILE A 287 -1.79 -17.06 -35.45
CA ILE A 287 -1.84 -16.13 -36.58
C ILE A 287 -0.49 -15.41 -36.76
N ASN A 288 0.14 -14.94 -35.67
CA ASN A 288 1.46 -14.31 -35.74
C ASN A 288 2.57 -15.28 -36.17
N ILE A 289 2.52 -16.55 -35.74
CA ILE A 289 3.44 -17.58 -36.22
C ILE A 289 3.23 -17.81 -37.73
N CYS A 290 2.00 -17.89 -38.22
CA CYS A 290 1.71 -18.04 -39.65
C CYS A 290 2.16 -16.84 -40.50
N VAL A 291 2.05 -15.61 -39.98
CA VAL A 291 2.48 -14.38 -40.67
C VAL A 291 4.01 -14.26 -40.73
N VAL A 292 4.73 -14.69 -39.68
CA VAL A 292 6.21 -14.61 -39.65
C VAL A 292 6.88 -15.78 -40.40
N SER A 293 6.20 -16.92 -40.57
CA SER A 293 6.81 -18.14 -41.13
C SER A 293 6.65 -18.33 -42.66
N GLY A 294 5.95 -17.44 -43.37
CA GLY A 294 5.80 -17.50 -44.83
C GLY A 294 5.23 -18.82 -45.40
N HIS A 295 4.60 -19.66 -44.57
CA HIS A 295 4.07 -20.96 -44.97
C HIS A 295 2.56 -20.88 -45.20
N PHE A 296 2.16 -20.41 -46.39
CA PHE A 296 0.83 -20.66 -46.92
C PHE A 296 0.76 -22.12 -47.40
N ARG A 297 0.30 -23.04 -46.55
CA ARG A 297 -0.26 -24.33 -47.03
C ARG A 297 -1.76 -24.31 -46.83
N SER A 298 -2.46 -24.50 -47.94
CA SER A 298 -3.90 -24.53 -48.05
C SER A 298 -4.51 -25.70 -47.26
N LYS A 299 -5.77 -25.48 -46.86
CA LYS A 299 -6.70 -26.38 -46.16
C LYS A 299 -6.69 -26.30 -44.62
N LEU A 300 -7.46 -25.35 -44.10
CA LEU A 300 -8.48 -25.68 -43.10
C LEU A 300 -9.68 -24.76 -43.31
N VAL A 301 -10.81 -25.36 -43.70
CA VAL A 301 -12.12 -24.72 -43.67
C VAL A 301 -12.56 -24.70 -42.21
N CYS A 302 -12.64 -23.51 -41.62
CA CYS A 302 -13.40 -23.30 -40.40
C CYS A 302 -14.24 -22.04 -40.62
N SER A 303 -15.50 -22.24 -40.98
CA SER A 303 -16.50 -21.18 -41.08
C SER A 303 -16.67 -20.56 -39.69
N ILE A 304 -16.12 -19.37 -39.49
CA ILE A 304 -16.53 -18.47 -38.41
C ILE A 304 -17.42 -17.43 -39.07
N GLU A 305 -18.73 -17.63 -38.96
CA GLU A 305 -19.70 -16.58 -39.24
C GLU A 305 -19.46 -15.45 -38.24
N ILE A 306 -18.85 -14.37 -38.72
CA ILE A 306 -18.81 -13.09 -38.03
C ILE A 306 -20.18 -12.47 -38.23
N TRP A 307 -21.01 -12.49 -37.20
CA TRP A 307 -22.18 -11.61 -37.13
C TRP A 307 -21.69 -10.16 -36.98
N PRO A 308 -22.17 -9.21 -37.80
CA PRO A 308 -21.81 -7.82 -37.65
C PRO A 308 -22.51 -7.21 -36.44
N ILE A 309 -21.77 -6.34 -35.76
CA ILE A 309 -22.20 -5.46 -34.69
C ILE A 309 -23.35 -4.57 -35.20
N SER A 310 -24.46 -4.57 -34.45
CA SER A 310 -25.41 -3.46 -34.32
C SER A 310 -25.82 -3.35 -32.86
#